data_AF-A0A969PB79-F1
#
_entry.id   AF-A0A969PB79-F1
#
_cell.length_a   1.000
_cell.length_b   1.000
_cell.length_c   1.000
_cell.angle_alpha   90.00
_cell.angle_beta   90.00
_cell.angle_gamma   90.00
#
_symmetry.space_group_name_H-M   'P 1'
#
loop_
_entity.id
_entity.type
_entity.pdbx_description
1 polymer ?
#
loop_
_entity_poly.entity_id
_entity_poly.type
_entity_poly.pdbx_seq_one_letter_code
_entity_poly.pdbx_strand_id
1 'polypeptide(L)'
;MAKSKPTLPKPIDPIETVYLRCADEGENHYKFWAAWIASEGYIYVEYGRIGCKKPSVHVYECGTVSAAQNKLRSLISEKSRKGYEPGKPPTQQDSLNYAVLGSIATDIQQQIAHIQARFDTIKPYTSVEFDVQRGMFISQ
;
A
#
# COMPACT_ATOMS: atom_id res chain seq x y z
N MET A 1 -0.19 25.21 -16.06
CA MET A 1 0.43 24.16 -16.89
C MET A 1 0.19 22.81 -16.25
N ALA A 2 -0.70 21.99 -16.81
CA ALA A 2 -0.98 20.65 -16.30
C ALA A 2 0.22 19.73 -16.63
N LYS A 3 0.90 19.22 -15.61
CA LYS A 3 1.94 18.18 -15.81
C LYS A 3 1.23 16.93 -16.32
N SER A 4 1.52 16.50 -17.56
CA SER A 4 0.95 15.26 -18.08
C SER A 4 1.32 14.11 -17.14
N LYS A 5 0.31 13.34 -16.72
CA LYS A 5 0.53 12.10 -15.97
C LYS A 5 1.33 11.14 -16.85
N PRO A 6 2.25 10.35 -16.27
CA PRO A 6 2.99 9.36 -17.04
C PRO A 6 2.01 8.37 -17.67
N THR A 7 2.23 8.08 -18.96
CA THR A 7 1.32 7.40 -19.89
C THR A 7 1.53 5.89 -19.98
N LEU A 8 2.57 5.34 -19.32
CA LEU A 8 2.85 3.91 -19.37
C LEU A 8 2.06 3.14 -18.30
N PRO A 9 1.41 2.02 -18.66
CA PRO A 9 0.62 1.23 -17.73
C PRO A 9 1.51 0.47 -16.74
N LYS A 10 0.89 -0.06 -15.68
CA LYS A 10 1.54 -1.04 -14.81
C LYS A 10 1.82 -2.31 -15.62
N PRO A 11 3.04 -2.87 -15.56
CA PRO A 11 3.36 -4.10 -16.28
C PRO A 11 2.53 -5.28 -15.75
N ILE A 12 2.04 -6.11 -16.66
CA ILE A 12 1.28 -7.33 -16.35
C ILE A 12 2.22 -8.42 -15.83
N ASP A 13 3.34 -8.62 -16.52
CA ASP A 13 4.39 -9.59 -16.18
C ASP A 13 5.72 -8.85 -15.92
N PRO A 14 5.88 -8.25 -14.74
CA PRO A 14 7.09 -7.51 -14.38
C PRO A 14 8.30 -8.44 -14.26
N ILE A 15 9.46 -7.97 -14.70
CA ILE A 15 10.75 -8.66 -14.51
C ILE A 15 11.12 -8.70 -13.02
N GLU A 16 10.82 -7.61 -12.30
CA GLU A 16 11.17 -7.46 -10.89
C GLU A 16 10.08 -6.66 -10.18
N THR A 17 9.76 -7.05 -8.95
CA THR A 17 8.76 -6.37 -8.11
C THR A 17 9.32 -6.12 -6.72
N VAL A 18 9.09 -4.93 -6.19
CA VAL A 18 9.50 -4.55 -4.84
C VAL A 18 8.33 -3.90 -4.12
N TYR A 19 8.12 -4.28 -2.87
CA TYR A 19 7.15 -3.65 -1.98
C TYR A 19 7.83 -3.24 -0.68
N LEU A 20 7.69 -1.97 -0.33
CA LEU A 20 8.21 -1.37 0.89
C LEU A 20 7.06 -0.75 1.68
N ARG A 21 7.16 -0.80 3.01
CA ARG A 21 6.23 -0.15 3.94
C ARG A 21 6.98 0.72 4.92
N CYS A 22 6.34 1.78 5.37
CA CYS A 22 6.79 2.60 6.47
C CYS A 22 5.61 2.73 7.43
N ALA A 23 5.78 2.24 8.65
CA ALA A 23 4.81 2.32 9.73
C ALA A 23 5.47 3.05 10.89
N ASP A 24 5.02 4.28 11.14
CA ASP A 24 5.35 5.01 12.38
C ASP A 24 4.09 5.06 13.24
N GLU A 25 4.13 4.34 14.37
CA GLU A 25 3.04 4.26 15.34
C GLU A 25 2.81 5.59 16.07
N GLY A 26 3.86 6.41 16.21
CA GLY A 26 3.78 7.71 16.88
C GLY A 26 3.11 8.80 16.03
N GLU A 27 3.23 8.73 14.70
CA GLU A 27 2.72 9.74 13.78
C GLU A 27 1.53 9.28 12.91
N ASN A 28 0.99 8.07 13.16
CA ASN A 28 -0.04 7.45 12.31
C ASN A 28 0.35 7.45 10.81
N HIS A 29 1.63 7.18 10.54
CA HIS A 29 2.18 7.14 9.19
C HIS A 29 2.22 5.69 8.70
N TYR A 30 1.10 5.22 8.17
CA TYR A 30 1.06 3.96 7.42
C TYR A 30 1.15 4.24 5.92
N LYS A 31 2.36 4.15 5.37
CA LYS A 31 2.64 4.42 3.96
C LYS A 31 3.21 3.19 3.27
N PHE A 32 2.94 3.06 1.97
CA PHE A 32 3.58 2.06 1.12
C PHE A 32 4.26 2.71 -0.07
N TRP A 33 5.21 1.97 -0.61
CA TRP A 33 5.87 2.26 -1.87
C TRP A 33 6.11 0.93 -2.58
N ALA A 34 5.65 0.82 -3.82
CA ALA A 34 5.76 -0.38 -4.62
C ALA A 34 6.29 -0.04 -6.00
N ALA A 35 7.14 -0.90 -6.55
CA ALA A 35 7.74 -0.71 -7.85
C ALA A 35 7.76 -2.00 -8.65
N TRP A 36 7.64 -1.85 -9.97
CA TRP A 36 7.64 -2.92 -10.96
C TRP A 36 8.55 -2.52 -12.12
N ILE A 37 9.50 -3.38 -12.48
CA ILE A 37 10.30 -3.22 -13.70
C ILE A 37 9.59 -3.93 -14.85
N ALA A 38 9.35 -3.21 -15.94
CA ALA A 38 8.78 -3.78 -17.15
C ALA A 38 9.87 -4.30 -18.10
N SER A 39 9.49 -5.21 -19.01
CA SER A 39 10.36 -5.76 -20.05
C SER A 39 10.98 -4.70 -20.96
N GLU A 40 10.27 -3.59 -21.15
CA GLU A 40 10.69 -2.46 -21.98
C GLU A 40 11.70 -1.55 -21.27
N GLY A 41 12.09 -1.86 -20.03
CA GLY A 41 13.13 -1.13 -19.31
C GLY A 41 12.66 0.18 -18.67
N TYR A 42 11.38 0.29 -18.29
CA TYR A 42 10.88 1.34 -17.41
C TYR A 42 10.51 0.80 -16.02
N ILE A 43 10.42 1.70 -15.04
CA ILE A 43 9.95 1.39 -13.69
C ILE A 43 8.60 2.06 -13.48
N TYR A 44 7.57 1.26 -13.20
CA TYR A 44 6.29 1.77 -12.72
C TYR A 44 6.29 1.78 -11.20
N VAL A 45 5.86 2.88 -10.58
CA VAL A 45 5.87 3.06 -9.13
C VAL A 45 4.51 3.51 -8.63
N GLU A 46 4.00 2.85 -7.59
CA GLU A 46 2.82 3.25 -6.81
C GLU A 46 3.23 3.61 -5.39
N TYR A 47 2.65 4.66 -4.82
CA TYR A 47 2.89 5.03 -3.44
C TYR A 47 1.71 5.79 -2.84
N GLY A 48 1.56 5.69 -1.53
CA GLY A 48 0.45 6.32 -0.83
C GLY A 48 0.30 5.83 0.59
N ARG A 49 -0.84 6.11 1.20
CA ARG A 49 -1.23 5.47 2.46
C ARG A 49 -1.66 4.04 2.21
N ILE A 50 -1.36 3.13 3.12
CA ILE A 50 -1.81 1.74 3.00
C ILE A 50 -3.34 1.73 2.98
N GLY A 51 -3.92 1.02 2.01
CA GLY A 51 -5.37 0.94 1.81
C GLY A 51 -6.00 2.13 1.07
N CYS A 52 -5.23 3.12 0.59
CA CYS A 52 -5.80 4.22 -0.19
C CYS A 52 -6.44 3.73 -1.50
N LYS A 53 -7.61 4.28 -1.87
CA LYS A 53 -8.32 3.89 -3.10
C LYS A 53 -7.63 4.35 -4.39
N LYS A 54 -6.88 5.46 -4.31
CA LYS A 54 -6.18 6.07 -5.46
C LYS A 54 -4.73 6.41 -5.07
N PRO A 55 -3.79 5.46 -5.22
CA PRO A 55 -2.39 5.76 -4.96
C PRO A 55 -1.83 6.75 -5.97
N SER A 56 -0.76 7.44 -5.57
CA SER A 56 0.04 8.24 -6.49
C SER A 56 0.91 7.32 -7.35
N VAL A 57 1.10 7.70 -8.60
CA VAL A 57 1.85 6.92 -9.59
C VAL A 57 2.98 7.76 -10.17
N HIS A 58 4.13 7.13 -10.36
CA HIS A 58 5.25 7.70 -11.11
C HIS A 58 5.88 6.65 -12.02
N VAL A 59 6.39 7.08 -13.17
CA VAL A 59 7.08 6.20 -14.11
C VAL A 59 8.46 6.75 -14.40
N TYR A 60 9.48 5.88 -14.31
CA TYR A 60 10.85 6.19 -14.70
C TYR A 60 11.19 5.47 -15.99
N GLU A 61 11.30 6.20 -17.09
CA GLU A 61 11.79 5.67 -18.37
C GLU A 61 13.32 5.53 -18.29
N CYS A 62 13.82 4.30 -18.24
CA CYS A 62 15.25 4.01 -18.12
C CYS A 62 15.86 3.44 -19.42
N GLY A 63 15.02 3.09 -20.40
CA GLY A 63 15.40 2.61 -21.74
C GLY A 63 15.90 1.17 -21.81
N THR A 64 16.45 0.62 -20.73
CA THR A 64 16.88 -0.79 -20.65
C THR A 64 16.57 -1.39 -19.27
N VAL A 65 16.42 -2.71 -19.22
CA VAL A 65 16.19 -3.45 -17.97
C VAL A 65 17.35 -3.24 -16.99
N SER A 66 18.60 -3.29 -17.46
CA SER A 66 19.77 -3.08 -16.60
C SER A 66 19.81 -1.67 -16.00
N ALA A 67 19.49 -0.64 -16.80
CA ALA A 67 19.38 0.73 -16.29
C ALA A 67 18.23 0.87 -15.28
N ALA A 68 17.08 0.24 -15.56
CA ALA A 68 15.95 0.21 -14.63
C ALA A 68 16.31 -0.47 -13.30
N GLN A 69 17.03 -1.59 -13.31
CA GLN A 69 17.50 -2.27 -12.10
C GLN A 69 18.45 -1.39 -11.28
N ASN A 70 19.42 -0.74 -11.94
CA ASN A 70 20.33 0.17 -11.25
C ASN A 70 19.58 1.35 -10.61
N LYS A 71 18.63 1.95 -11.35
CA LYS A 71 17.79 3.03 -10.83
C LYS A 71 16.90 2.55 -9.67
N LEU A 72 16.33 1.34 -9.76
CA LEU A 72 15.53 0.74 -8.71
C LEU A 72 16.33 0.57 -7.41
N ARG A 73 17.57 0.06 -7.48
CA ARG A 73 18.45 -0.05 -6.30
C ARG A 73 18.70 1.30 -5.63
N SER A 74 18.92 2.36 -6.42
CA SER A 74 19.07 3.71 -5.86
C SER A 74 17.79 4.19 -5.18
N LEU A 75 16.62 3.96 -5.78
CA LEU A 75 15.33 4.31 -5.19
C LEU A 75 15.07 3.57 -3.87
N ILE A 76 15.38 2.26 -3.81
CA ILE A 76 15.26 1.47 -2.60
C ILE A 76 16.17 2.04 -1.50
N SER A 77 17.43 2.34 -1.80
CA SER A 77 18.35 2.94 -0.83
C SER A 77 17.83 4.28 -0.28
N GLU A 78 17.28 5.13 -1.15
CA GLU A 78 16.65 6.40 -0.72
C GLU A 78 15.44 6.15 0.20
N LYS A 79 14.60 5.16 -0.12
CA LYS A 79 13.43 4.81 0.69
C LYS A 79 13.83 4.22 2.04
N SER A 80 14.85 3.38 2.09
CA SER A 80 15.38 2.84 3.35
C SER A 80 15.87 3.94 4.29
N ARG A 81 16.53 4.98 3.77
CA ARG A 81 16.91 6.16 4.58
C ARG A 81 15.71 6.96 5.13
N LYS A 82 14.53 6.78 4.54
CA LYS A 82 13.26 7.38 4.96
C LYS A 82 12.44 6.45 5.87
N GLY A 83 13.04 5.37 6.38
CA GLY A 83 12.37 4.42 7.28
C GLY A 83 11.42 3.46 6.57
N TYR A 84 11.56 3.28 5.26
CA TYR A 84 10.84 2.22 4.55
C TYR A 84 11.60 0.90 4.67
N GLU A 85 10.87 -0.15 5.02
CA GLU A 85 11.40 -1.50 5.15
C GLU A 85 10.75 -2.44 4.14
N PRO A 86 11.42 -3.53 3.74
CA PRO A 86 10.81 -4.58 2.95
C PRO A 86 9.52 -5.10 3.57
N GLY A 87 8.49 -5.26 2.75
CA GLY A 87 7.21 -5.82 3.19
C GLY A 87 6.60 -6.69 2.12
N LYS A 88 5.37 -7.13 2.39
CA LYS A 88 4.52 -7.76 1.37
C LYS A 88 3.39 -6.80 1.03
N PRO A 89 2.99 -6.70 -0.24
CA PRO A 89 1.74 -6.02 -0.56
C PRO A 89 0.64 -6.68 0.27
N PRO A 90 -0.37 -5.92 0.73
CA PRO A 90 -1.54 -6.52 1.34
C PRO A 90 -2.11 -7.49 0.31
N THR A 91 -1.95 -8.79 0.57
CA THR A 91 -2.59 -9.86 -0.19
C THR A 91 -4.07 -9.54 -0.20
N GLN A 92 -4.67 -9.47 -1.39
CA GLN A 92 -6.13 -9.55 -1.45
C GLN A 92 -6.48 -10.85 -0.73
N GLN A 93 -7.25 -10.73 0.35
CA GLN A 93 -7.95 -11.85 0.97
C GLN A 93 -7.18 -12.69 2.00
N ASP A 94 -6.39 -12.07 2.88
CA ASP A 94 -6.25 -12.65 4.22
C ASP A 94 -7.38 -12.08 5.09
N SER A 95 -8.56 -12.68 4.98
CA SER A 95 -9.60 -12.46 5.99
C SER A 95 -9.03 -12.82 7.35
N LEU A 96 -9.26 -11.97 8.36
CA LEU A 96 -8.85 -12.26 9.72
C LEU A 96 -9.41 -13.63 10.13
N ASN A 97 -8.53 -14.63 10.29
CA ASN A 97 -8.93 -15.95 10.71
C ASN A 97 -9.10 -15.97 12.23
N TYR A 98 -10.29 -15.61 12.70
CA TYR A 98 -10.60 -15.57 14.14
C TYR A 98 -10.64 -16.97 14.78
N ALA A 99 -10.69 -18.06 14.00
CA ALA A 99 -10.76 -19.41 14.54
C ALA A 99 -9.53 -19.78 15.40
N VAL A 100 -8.37 -19.15 15.13
CA VAL A 100 -7.14 -19.35 15.92
C VAL A 100 -7.22 -18.79 17.34
N LEU A 101 -8.20 -17.93 17.63
CA LEU A 101 -8.34 -17.22 18.91
C LEU A 101 -9.31 -17.91 19.88
N GLY A 102 -9.91 -19.05 19.49
CA GLY A 102 -10.79 -19.84 20.34
C GLY A 102 -11.96 -19.02 20.90
N SER A 103 -12.19 -19.10 22.21
CA SER A 103 -13.30 -18.40 22.89
C SER A 103 -13.20 -16.86 22.85
N ILE A 104 -12.01 -16.30 22.66
CA ILE A 104 -11.77 -14.85 22.62
C ILE A 104 -12.27 -14.24 21.29
N ALA A 105 -12.44 -15.06 20.26
CA ALA A 105 -12.90 -14.63 18.94
C ALA A 105 -14.22 -13.87 19.00
N THR A 106 -15.19 -14.35 19.79
CA THR A 106 -16.52 -13.75 19.92
C THR A 106 -16.45 -12.33 20.49
N ASP A 107 -15.66 -12.14 21.55
CA ASP A 107 -15.52 -10.82 22.20
C ASP A 107 -14.85 -9.81 21.26
N ILE A 108 -13.82 -10.25 20.54
CA ILE A 108 -13.15 -9.41 19.53
C ILE A 108 -14.11 -9.06 18.40
N GLN A 109 -14.90 -10.01 17.90
CA GLN A 109 -15.90 -9.76 16.86
C GLN A 109 -16.96 -8.76 17.31
N GLN A 110 -17.43 -8.85 18.55
CA GLN A 110 -18.39 -7.88 19.11
C GLN A 110 -17.78 -6.48 19.24
N GLN A 111 -16.53 -6.38 19.71
CA GLN A 111 -15.84 -5.09 19.79
C GLN A 111 -15.61 -4.46 18.41
N ILE A 112 -15.23 -5.26 17.40
CA ILE A 112 -15.08 -4.81 16.02
C ILE A 112 -16.42 -4.30 15.47
N ALA A 113 -17.51 -5.03 15.70
CA ALA A 113 -18.85 -4.60 15.30
C ALA A 113 -19.26 -3.27 15.95
N HIS A 114 -18.93 -3.09 17.24
CA HIS A 114 -19.20 -1.85 17.95
C HIS A 114 -18.35 -0.67 17.43
N ILE A 115 -17.08 -0.90 17.10
CA ILE A 115 -16.22 0.09 16.43
C ILE A 115 -16.80 0.47 15.06
N GLN A 116 -17.27 -0.50 14.27
CA GLN A 116 -17.88 -0.25 12.97
C GLN A 116 -19.14 0.62 13.11
N ALA A 117 -20.04 0.31 14.04
CA ALA A 117 -21.26 1.09 14.26
C ALA A 117 -20.95 2.56 14.65
N ARG A 118 -19.92 2.76 15.49
CA ARG A 118 -19.44 4.10 15.83
C ARG A 118 -18.81 4.80 14.63
N PHE A 119 -18.03 4.06 13.85
CA PHE A 119 -17.43 4.56 12.63
C PHE A 119 -18.50 5.02 11.62
N ASP A 120 -19.54 4.23 11.39
CA ASP A 120 -20.65 4.59 10.49
C ASP A 120 -21.38 5.88 10.94
N THR A 121 -21.43 6.14 12.25
CA THR A 121 -21.99 7.38 12.80
C THR A 121 -21.12 8.60 12.46
N ILE A 122 -19.80 8.46 12.49
CA ILE A 122 -18.86 9.56 12.21
C ILE A 122 -18.44 9.64 10.74
N LYS A 123 -18.69 8.59 9.94
CA LYS A 123 -18.32 8.47 8.52
C LYS A 123 -18.66 9.72 7.68
N PRO A 124 -19.82 10.38 7.83
CA PRO A 124 -20.13 11.60 7.07
C PRO A 124 -19.17 12.77 7.35
N TYR A 125 -18.45 12.72 8.46
CA TYR A 125 -17.57 13.79 8.95
C TYR A 125 -16.08 13.44 8.80
N THR A 126 -15.73 12.30 8.19
CA THR A 126 -14.33 11.86 8.04
C THR A 126 -14.02 11.35 6.64
N SER A 127 -12.81 11.62 6.14
CA SER A 127 -12.30 11.07 4.85
C SER A 127 -11.67 9.68 4.98
N VAL A 128 -11.89 9.01 6.11
CA VAL A 128 -11.32 7.69 6.44
C VAL A 128 -12.49 6.72 6.55
N GLU A 129 -12.34 5.48 6.11
CA GLU A 129 -13.31 4.37 6.17
C GLU A 129 -12.70 3.21 6.95
N PHE A 130 -13.43 2.58 7.87
CA PHE A 130 -12.94 1.35 8.52
C PHE A 130 -13.31 0.13 7.65
N ASP A 131 -12.32 -0.61 7.20
CA ASP A 131 -12.47 -1.86 6.45
C ASP A 131 -12.51 -3.02 7.44
N VAL A 132 -13.72 -3.45 7.80
CA VAL A 132 -13.95 -4.54 8.77
C VAL A 132 -13.31 -5.86 8.34
N GLN A 133 -13.29 -6.15 7.04
CA GLN A 133 -12.73 -7.40 6.53
C GLN A 133 -11.21 -7.46 6.70
N ARG A 134 -10.56 -6.29 6.70
CA ARG A 134 -9.11 -6.13 6.85
C ARG A 134 -8.68 -5.67 8.24
N GLY A 135 -9.62 -5.27 9.09
CA GLY A 135 -9.35 -4.71 10.42
C GLY A 135 -8.52 -3.42 10.37
N MET A 136 -8.68 -2.58 9.34
CA MET A 136 -7.84 -1.39 9.16
C MET A 136 -8.61 -0.17 8.64
N PHE A 137 -8.10 1.02 8.94
CA PHE A 137 -8.62 2.28 8.38
C PHE A 137 -8.03 2.55 6.98
N ILE A 138 -8.89 2.86 6.02
CA ILE A 138 -8.56 3.20 4.63
C ILE A 138 -8.96 4.64 4.33
N SER A 139 -8.17 5.39 3.55
CA SER A 139 -8.55 6.76 3.13
C SER A 139 -9.29 6.74 1.79
N GLN A 140 -10.34 7.55 1.67
CA GLN A 140 -11.08 7.74 0.40
C GLN A 140 -10.22 8.34 -0.72
#